data_AF-T1A7R1-F1
#
_entry.id   AF-T1A7R1-F1
#
_cell.length_a   1.000
_cell.length_b   1.000
_cell.length_c   1.000
_cell.angle_alpha   90.00
_cell.angle_beta   90.00
_cell.angle_gamma   90.00
#
_symmetry.space_group_name_H-M   'P 1'
#
loop_
_entity.id
_entity.type
_entity.pdbx_description
1 polymer ?
#
loop_
_entity_poly.entity_id
_entity_poly.type
_entity_poly.pdbx_seq_one_letter_code
_entity_poly.pdbx_strand_id
1 'polypeptide(L)'
;YINRHVAELLNQLLIGEQTKSRSRHSNDNAQAESRNGAIVRKYLGYSHIPQHFATRVNAFCRDHLNPYINFHRPCLFAETFTDAKGRQRQRYLYKRMMTPYEKLKSLPLAEHYLKPAITFQQLDAQAGAISDNEAAQRLNDARAILFKTIFNRSKTAA
;
A
#
# COMPACT_ATOMS: atom_id res chain seq x y z
N TYR A 1 8.41 10.26 13.37
CA TYR A 1 9.39 10.42 14.47
C TYR A 1 10.74 10.67 13.82
N ILE A 2 11.41 11.77 14.16
CA ILE A 2 12.72 12.11 13.57
C ILE A 2 13.74 11.84 14.66
N ASN A 3 14.61 10.85 14.43
CA ASN A 3 15.78 10.62 15.28
C ASN A 3 17.03 11.22 14.60
N ARG A 4 18.17 11.20 15.32
CA ARG A 4 19.43 11.77 14.81
C ARG A 4 19.85 11.16 13.46
N HIS A 5 19.71 9.84 13.33
CA HIS A 5 20.05 9.13 12.09
C HIS A 5 19.21 9.57 10.88
N VAL A 6 17.90 9.77 11.07
CA VAL A 6 17.03 10.26 9.99
C VAL A 6 17.42 11.68 9.60
N ALA A 7 17.77 12.55 10.55
CA ALA A 7 18.20 13.92 10.25
C ALA A 7 19.52 13.93 9.46
N GLU A 8 20.50 13.10 9.85
CA GLU A 8 21.76 12.94 9.12
C GLU A 8 21.53 12.47 7.68
N LEU A 9 20.66 11.47 7.47
CA LEU A 9 20.31 10.97 6.15
C LEU A 9 19.65 12.05 5.28
N LEU A 10 18.70 12.80 5.83
CA LEU A 10 18.00 13.86 5.09
C LEU A 10 18.97 14.97 4.64
N ASN A 11 19.93 15.33 5.50
CA ASN A 11 20.99 16.28 5.16
C ASN A 11 21.91 15.74 4.05
N GLN A 12 22.29 14.45 4.11
CA GLN A 12 23.09 13.81 3.05
C GLN A 12 22.36 13.80 1.70
N LEU A 13 21.04 13.63 1.70
CA LEU A 13 20.20 13.65 0.51
C LEU A 13 19.89 15.08 0.01
N LEU A 14 20.48 16.13 0.62
CA LEU A 14 20.24 17.54 0.32
C LEU A 14 18.76 17.94 0.43
N ILE A 15 18.00 17.26 1.29
CA ILE A 15 16.60 17.60 1.58
C ILE A 15 16.61 18.69 2.65
N GLY A 16 16.72 19.95 2.22
CA GLY A 16 16.90 21.11 3.10
C GLY A 16 15.64 21.53 3.90
N GLU A 17 14.45 21.18 3.42
CA GLU A 17 13.18 21.61 4.03
C GLU A 17 12.34 20.41 4.48
N GLN A 18 12.78 19.77 5.55
CA GLN A 18 11.97 18.78 6.24
C GLN A 18 11.27 19.42 7.44
N THR A 19 9.93 19.42 7.42
CA THR A 19 9.11 20.00 8.47
C THR A 19 8.43 18.92 9.30
N LYS A 20 8.26 19.18 10.59
CA LYS A 20 7.50 18.32 11.50
C LYS A 20 6.10 18.92 11.68
N SER A 21 5.08 18.05 11.74
CA SER A 21 3.74 18.49 12.12
C SER A 21 3.75 19.12 13.52
N ARG A 22 2.93 20.14 13.71
CA ARG A 22 2.81 20.82 14.99
C ARG A 22 2.17 19.88 16.01
N SER A 23 2.59 20.02 17.27
CA SER A 23 2.02 19.23 18.36
C SER A 23 0.50 19.44 18.43
N ARG A 24 -0.26 18.34 18.45
CA ARG A 24 -1.74 18.31 18.55
C ARG A 24 -2.48 18.97 17.38
N HIS A 25 -1.85 19.09 16.21
CA HIS A 25 -2.51 19.54 14.98
C HIS A 25 -2.58 18.41 13.94
N SER A 26 -3.71 17.71 13.87
CA SER A 26 -3.94 16.61 12.91
C SER A 26 -4.00 17.08 11.45
N ASN A 27 -4.39 18.35 11.22
CA ASN A 27 -4.54 18.90 9.87
C ASN A 27 -3.23 18.90 9.06
N ASP A 28 -2.08 18.99 9.73
CA ASP A 28 -0.77 19.01 9.08
C ASP A 28 -0.49 17.69 8.32
N ASN A 29 -1.09 16.57 8.76
CA ASN A 29 -0.98 15.25 8.12
C ASN A 29 -2.30 14.75 7.54
N ALA A 30 -3.34 15.58 7.48
CA ALA A 30 -4.71 15.15 7.17
C ALA A 30 -4.81 14.38 5.84
N GLN A 31 -4.04 14.75 4.82
CA GLN A 31 -4.04 14.06 3.55
C GLN A 31 -3.50 12.62 3.69
N ALA A 32 -2.35 12.45 4.33
CA ALA A 32 -1.73 11.14 4.54
C ALA A 32 -2.64 10.25 5.41
N GLU A 33 -3.15 10.78 6.51
CA GLU A 33 -4.05 10.06 7.42
C GLU A 33 -5.36 9.66 6.74
N SER A 34 -5.96 10.57 5.96
CA SER A 34 -7.20 10.28 5.23
C SER A 34 -7.02 9.20 4.18
N ARG A 35 -5.90 9.23 3.43
CA ARG A 35 -5.59 8.22 2.41
C ARG A 35 -5.31 6.86 3.05
N ASN A 36 -4.50 6.83 4.11
CA ASN A 36 -4.22 5.59 4.85
C ASN A 36 -5.49 5.02 5.48
N GLY A 37 -6.28 5.86 6.13
CA GLY A 37 -7.55 5.47 6.74
C GLY A 37 -8.55 4.91 5.73
N ALA A 38 -8.60 5.46 4.51
CA ALA A 38 -9.46 4.91 3.44
C ALA A 38 -9.07 3.48 3.06
N ILE A 39 -7.76 3.18 2.96
CA ILE A 39 -7.28 1.82 2.68
C ILE A 39 -7.56 0.88 3.85
N VAL A 40 -7.24 1.30 5.08
CA VAL A 40 -7.52 0.50 6.28
C VAL A 40 -9.00 0.15 6.37
N ARG A 41 -9.89 1.13 6.22
CA ARG A 41 -11.34 0.90 6.30
C ARG A 41 -11.88 0.02 5.19
N LYS A 42 -11.30 0.09 3.99
CA LYS A 42 -11.68 -0.78 2.87
C LYS A 42 -11.47 -2.27 3.19
N TYR A 43 -10.37 -2.61 3.85
CA TYR A 43 -10.01 -4.01 4.10
C TYR A 43 -10.36 -4.50 5.50
N LEU A 44 -10.15 -3.66 6.52
CA LEU A 44 -10.32 -3.99 7.94
C LEU A 44 -11.64 -3.47 8.54
N GLY A 45 -12.43 -2.72 7.77
CA GLY A 45 -13.72 -2.20 8.21
C GLY A 45 -13.60 -0.98 9.15
N TYR A 46 -14.72 -0.63 9.77
CA TYR A 46 -14.85 0.56 10.61
C TYR A 46 -14.83 0.24 12.11
N SER A 47 -15.01 -1.03 12.48
CA SER A 47 -15.10 -1.47 13.87
C SER A 47 -13.74 -1.45 14.56
N HIS A 48 -13.77 -1.18 15.87
CA HIS A 48 -12.58 -1.29 16.70
C HIS A 48 -12.07 -2.74 16.74
N ILE A 49 -10.76 -2.93 16.49
CA ILE A 49 -10.07 -4.22 16.59
C ILE A 49 -9.16 -4.17 17.83
N PRO A 50 -9.42 -4.97 18.87
CA PRO A 50 -8.56 -5.03 20.05
C PRO A 50 -7.09 -5.34 19.73
N GLN A 51 -6.17 -4.70 20.46
CA GLN A 51 -4.72 -4.78 20.22
C GLN A 51 -4.17 -6.22 20.21
N HIS A 52 -4.73 -7.14 21.00
CA HIS A 52 -4.27 -8.53 21.04
C HIS A 52 -4.43 -9.28 19.71
N PHE A 53 -5.21 -8.74 18.76
CA PHE A 53 -5.30 -9.25 17.39
C PHE A 53 -4.25 -8.67 16.44
N ALA A 54 -3.42 -7.71 16.87
CA ALA A 54 -2.46 -7.02 15.99
C ALA A 54 -1.54 -8.00 15.24
N THR A 55 -1.06 -9.05 15.89
CA THR A 55 -0.22 -10.08 15.25
C THR A 55 -0.95 -10.79 14.12
N ARG A 56 -2.24 -11.11 14.30
CA ARG A 56 -3.07 -11.77 13.27
C ARG A 56 -3.40 -10.83 12.12
N VAL A 57 -3.71 -9.57 12.41
CA VAL A 57 -3.93 -8.53 11.39
C VAL A 57 -2.65 -8.32 10.58
N ASN A 58 -1.49 -8.26 11.24
CA ASN A 58 -0.20 -8.11 10.55
C ASN A 58 0.11 -9.31 9.65
N ALA A 59 -0.14 -10.54 10.11
CA ALA A 59 0.00 -11.74 9.28
C ALA A 59 -0.92 -11.68 8.06
N PHE A 60 -2.19 -11.32 8.24
CA PHE A 60 -3.12 -11.10 7.12
C PHE A 60 -2.59 -10.06 6.12
N CYS A 61 -2.07 -8.93 6.62
CA CYS A 61 -1.54 -7.88 5.76
C CYS A 61 -0.31 -8.36 4.96
N ARG A 62 0.65 -9.00 5.64
CA ARG A 62 1.91 -9.45 5.04
C ARG A 62 1.69 -10.60 4.05
N ASP A 63 0.86 -11.56 4.42
CA ASP A 63 0.77 -12.85 3.71
C ASP A 63 -0.31 -12.83 2.61
N HIS A 64 -1.30 -11.93 2.70
CA HIS A 64 -2.41 -11.85 1.74
C HIS A 64 -2.61 -10.46 1.13
N LEU A 65 -2.77 -9.43 1.95
CA LEU A 65 -3.16 -8.10 1.45
C LEU A 65 -2.06 -7.44 0.61
N ASN A 66 -0.84 -7.39 1.11
CA ASN A 66 0.28 -6.72 0.46
C ASN A 66 0.67 -7.42 -0.86
N PRO A 67 0.79 -8.77 -0.91
CA PRO A 67 1.00 -9.46 -2.18
C PRO A 67 -0.12 -9.17 -3.19
N TYR A 68 -1.38 -9.24 -2.78
CA TYR A 68 -2.50 -8.93 -3.66
C TYR A 68 -2.44 -7.50 -4.21
N ILE A 69 -2.23 -6.50 -3.34
CA ILE A 69 -2.18 -5.10 -3.76
C ILE A 69 -1.03 -4.86 -4.75
N ASN A 70 0.14 -5.45 -4.50
CA ASN A 70 1.34 -5.17 -5.29
C ASN A 70 1.38 -5.93 -6.62
N PHE A 71 0.93 -7.18 -6.65
CA PHE A 71 1.13 -8.08 -7.80
C PHE A 71 -0.13 -8.36 -8.60
N HIS A 72 -1.32 -8.18 -8.03
CA HIS A 72 -2.58 -8.63 -8.68
C HIS A 72 -3.64 -7.53 -8.78
N ARG A 73 -3.49 -6.40 -8.08
CA ARG A 73 -4.48 -5.34 -8.12
C ARG A 73 -4.26 -4.44 -9.34
N PRO A 74 -5.20 -4.40 -10.30
CA PRO A 74 -5.12 -3.46 -11.40
C PRO A 74 -5.24 -2.03 -10.91
N CYS A 75 -4.31 -1.17 -11.34
CA CYS A 75 -4.25 0.24 -10.99
C CYS A 75 -4.20 1.10 -12.26
N LEU A 76 -4.95 2.20 -12.25
CA LEU A 76 -4.94 3.18 -13.33
C LEU A 76 -3.83 4.21 -13.09
N PHE A 77 -2.91 4.33 -14.03
CA PHE A 77 -1.86 5.34 -14.00
C PHE A 77 -2.18 6.51 -14.93
N ALA A 78 -1.96 7.73 -14.44
CA ALA A 78 -2.27 8.95 -15.16
C ALA A 78 -1.35 9.15 -16.37
N GLU A 79 -1.92 9.66 -17.46
CA GLU A 79 -1.20 10.25 -18.58
C GLU A 79 -1.41 11.75 -18.60
N THR A 80 -0.32 12.50 -18.66
CA THR A 80 -0.37 13.94 -18.86
C THR A 80 -0.52 14.25 -20.34
N PHE A 81 -1.49 15.10 -20.67
CA PHE A 81 -1.68 15.61 -22.03
C PHE A 81 -1.93 17.13 -21.96
N THR A 82 -1.56 17.82 -23.03
CA THR A 82 -1.82 19.26 -23.16
C THR A 82 -3.13 19.46 -23.91
N ASP A 83 -4.05 20.24 -23.34
CA ASP A 83 -5.30 20.57 -24.01
C ASP A 83 -5.10 21.63 -25.11
N ALA A 84 -6.11 21.85 -25.94
CA ALA A 84 -6.06 22.85 -27.02
C ALA A 84 -5.82 24.29 -26.53
N LYS A 85 -5.93 24.55 -25.22
CA LYS A 85 -5.67 25.85 -24.57
C LYS A 85 -4.30 25.89 -23.88
N GLY A 86 -3.43 24.90 -24.12
CA GLY A 86 -2.09 24.82 -23.54
C GLY A 86 -2.05 24.34 -22.09
N ARG A 87 -3.16 23.89 -21.49
CA ARG A 87 -3.19 23.44 -20.09
C ARG A 87 -2.82 21.96 -19.99
N GLN A 88 -1.94 21.61 -19.06
CA GLN A 88 -1.67 20.23 -18.73
C GLN A 88 -2.84 19.61 -17.95
N ARG A 89 -3.33 18.47 -18.42
CA ARG A 89 -4.38 17.69 -17.79
C ARG A 89 -3.94 16.25 -17.65
N GLN A 90 -4.55 15.53 -16.71
CA GLN A 90 -4.32 14.11 -16.49
C GLN A 90 -5.53 13.31 -17.00
N ARG A 91 -5.28 12.20 -17.70
CA ARG A 91 -6.31 11.21 -18.06
C ARG A 91 -5.90 9.81 -17.63
N TYR A 92 -6.87 8.98 -17.30
CA TYR A 92 -6.66 7.59 -16.86
C TYR A 92 -7.21 6.64 -17.91
N LEU A 93 -6.34 5.99 -18.67
CA LEU A 93 -6.73 5.13 -19.77
C LEU A 93 -6.62 3.66 -19.38
N TYR A 94 -7.59 2.84 -19.79
CA TYR A 94 -7.56 1.38 -19.57
C TYR A 94 -6.31 0.72 -20.15
N LYS A 95 -5.81 1.17 -21.30
CA LYS A 95 -4.55 0.66 -21.89
C LYS A 95 -3.29 0.89 -21.02
N ARG A 96 -3.39 1.72 -19.97
CA ARG A 96 -2.33 1.99 -18.99
C ARG A 96 -2.63 1.35 -17.64
N MET A 97 -3.65 0.52 -17.56
CA MET A 97 -3.91 -0.27 -16.38
C MET A 97 -2.80 -1.31 -16.25
N MET A 98 -2.19 -1.34 -15.08
CA MET A 98 -1.13 -2.30 -14.73
C MET A 98 -1.14 -2.49 -13.20
N THR A 99 -0.50 -3.53 -12.72
CA THR A 99 -0.29 -3.73 -11.29
C THR A 99 0.83 -2.79 -10.80
N PRO A 100 0.90 -2.46 -9.49
CA PRO A 100 2.00 -1.67 -8.96
C PRO A 100 3.38 -2.26 -9.28
N TYR A 101 3.51 -3.59 -9.27
CA TYR A 101 4.72 -4.28 -9.66
C TYR A 101 5.09 -4.06 -11.13
N GLU A 102 4.15 -4.26 -12.04
CA GLU A 102 4.35 -3.98 -13.47
C GLU A 102 4.73 -2.52 -13.70
N LYS A 103 4.11 -1.61 -12.93
CA LYS A 103 4.47 -0.19 -12.99
C LYS A 103 5.90 0.06 -12.57
N LEU A 104 6.33 -0.53 -11.46
CA LEU A 104 7.72 -0.42 -10.99
C LEU A 104 8.68 -0.89 -12.08
N LYS A 105 8.41 -2.06 -12.68
CA LYS A 105 9.22 -2.63 -13.77
C LYS A 105 9.24 -1.73 -15.01
N SER A 106 8.20 -0.93 -15.25
CA SER A 106 8.11 0.02 -16.36
C SER A 106 8.98 1.28 -16.18
N LEU A 107 9.56 1.52 -15.00
CA LEU A 107 10.30 2.75 -14.71
C LEU A 107 11.77 2.63 -15.15
N PRO A 108 12.41 3.72 -15.60
CA PRO A 108 13.82 3.71 -15.92
C PRO A 108 14.65 3.43 -14.65
N LEU A 109 15.72 2.64 -14.81
CA LEU A 109 16.64 2.30 -13.72
C LEU A 109 16.00 1.56 -12.52
N ALA A 110 14.81 0.97 -12.69
CA ALA A 110 14.06 0.34 -11.59
C ALA A 110 14.87 -0.74 -10.84
N GLU A 111 15.75 -1.45 -11.55
CA GLU A 111 16.64 -2.47 -10.99
C GLU A 111 17.55 -1.94 -9.88
N HIS A 112 18.03 -0.71 -10.01
CA HIS A 112 18.95 -0.08 -9.06
C HIS A 112 18.29 0.27 -7.73
N TYR A 113 16.96 0.32 -7.69
CA TYR A 113 16.18 0.68 -6.50
C TYR A 113 15.64 -0.55 -5.76
N LEU A 114 15.95 -1.77 -6.21
CA LEU A 114 15.63 -2.99 -5.48
C LEU A 114 16.52 -3.13 -4.25
N LYS A 115 16.00 -3.79 -3.21
CA LYS A 115 16.80 -4.13 -2.03
C LYS A 115 17.95 -5.05 -2.44
N PRO A 116 19.10 -5.00 -1.75
CA PRO A 116 20.17 -5.97 -1.95
C PRO A 116 19.61 -7.40 -1.87
N ALA A 117 20.04 -8.26 -2.80
CA ALA A 117 19.59 -9.65 -2.99
C ALA A 117 18.17 -9.86 -3.56
N ILE A 118 17.39 -8.80 -3.84
CA ILE A 118 16.10 -8.92 -4.53
C ILE A 118 16.30 -8.63 -6.02
N THR A 119 15.80 -9.53 -6.86
CA THR A 119 15.87 -9.41 -8.33
C THR A 119 14.47 -9.38 -8.95
N PHE A 120 14.34 -8.78 -10.13
CA PHE A 120 13.06 -8.86 -10.86
C PHE A 120 12.68 -10.27 -11.23
N GLN A 121 13.63 -11.18 -11.45
CA GLN A 121 13.33 -12.58 -11.71
C GLN A 121 12.57 -13.24 -10.54
N GLN A 122 12.97 -12.97 -9.30
CA GLN A 122 12.26 -13.47 -8.12
C GLN A 122 10.86 -12.85 -7.99
N LEU A 123 10.74 -11.55 -8.29
CA LEU A 123 9.46 -10.85 -8.23
C LEU A 123 8.50 -11.28 -9.35
N ASP A 124 9.03 -11.57 -10.56
CA ASP A 124 8.28 -12.14 -11.68
C ASP A 124 7.75 -13.52 -11.32
N ALA A 125 8.58 -14.37 -10.72
CA ALA A 125 8.16 -15.68 -10.23
C ALA A 125 7.05 -15.57 -9.18
N GLN A 126 7.12 -14.58 -8.28
CA GLN A 126 6.08 -14.31 -7.31
C GLN A 126 4.78 -13.80 -7.96
N ALA A 127 4.87 -12.87 -8.90
CA ALA A 127 3.72 -12.30 -9.59
C ALA A 127 2.99 -13.35 -10.47
N GLY A 128 3.74 -14.25 -11.10
CA GLY A 128 3.21 -15.32 -11.94
C GLY A 128 2.81 -16.60 -11.19
N ALA A 129 2.99 -16.66 -9.87
CA ALA A 129 2.74 -17.88 -9.09
C ALA A 129 1.26 -18.28 -9.03
N ILE A 130 0.35 -17.31 -9.08
CA ILE A 130 -1.10 -17.51 -9.02
C ILE A 130 -1.80 -16.52 -9.94
N SER A 131 -3.03 -16.85 -10.37
CA SER A 131 -3.84 -15.92 -11.17
C SER A 131 -4.41 -14.78 -10.32
N ASP A 132 -4.73 -13.65 -10.97
CA ASP A 132 -5.33 -12.49 -10.27
C ASP A 132 -6.65 -12.83 -9.56
N ASN A 133 -7.48 -13.67 -10.20
CA ASN A 133 -8.74 -14.14 -9.62
C ASN A 133 -8.50 -15.03 -8.40
N GLU A 134 -7.50 -15.90 -8.47
CA GLU A 134 -7.12 -16.75 -7.33
C GLU A 134 -6.56 -15.91 -6.17
N ALA A 135 -5.73 -14.91 -6.46
CA ALA A 135 -5.22 -13.98 -5.46
C ALA A 135 -6.37 -13.21 -4.76
N ALA A 136 -7.36 -12.77 -5.52
CA ALA A 136 -8.56 -12.11 -4.99
C ALA A 136 -9.37 -13.06 -4.08
N GLN A 137 -9.54 -14.32 -4.50
CA GLN A 137 -10.26 -15.33 -3.72
C GLN A 137 -9.52 -15.62 -2.40
N ARG A 138 -8.22 -15.91 -2.47
CA ARG A 138 -7.37 -16.16 -1.28
C ARG A 138 -7.41 -14.99 -0.30
N LEU A 139 -7.39 -13.75 -0.79
CA LEU A 139 -7.51 -12.55 0.05
C LEU A 139 -8.87 -12.51 0.78
N ASN A 140 -9.96 -12.76 0.04
CA ASN A 140 -11.31 -12.74 0.61
C ASN A 140 -11.51 -13.84 1.66
N ASP A 141 -11.01 -15.04 1.41
CA ASP A 141 -11.08 -16.17 2.33
C ASP A 141 -10.29 -15.91 3.61
N ALA A 142 -9.04 -15.44 3.47
CA ALA A 142 -8.22 -15.06 4.62
C ALA A 142 -8.87 -13.94 5.44
N ARG A 143 -9.51 -12.97 4.77
CA ARG A 143 -10.24 -11.88 5.43
C ARG A 143 -11.44 -12.41 6.20
N ALA A 144 -12.21 -13.34 5.63
CA ALA A 144 -13.33 -13.97 6.30
C ALA A 144 -12.90 -14.75 7.55
N ILE A 145 -11.80 -15.52 7.45
CA ILE A 145 -11.22 -16.25 8.59
C ILE A 145 -10.77 -15.29 9.70
N LEU A 146 -10.08 -14.20 9.34
CA LEU A 146 -9.63 -13.18 10.28
C LEU A 146 -10.82 -12.59 11.04
N PHE A 147 -11.87 -12.16 10.34
CA PHE A 147 -13.02 -11.53 10.98
C PHE A 147 -13.89 -12.50 11.76
N LYS A 148 -14.03 -13.75 11.32
CA LYS A 148 -14.62 -14.80 12.15
C LYS A 148 -13.86 -14.94 13.48
N THR A 149 -12.55 -14.86 13.44
CA THR A 149 -11.72 -14.94 14.65
C THR A 149 -11.85 -13.72 15.56
N ILE A 150 -11.99 -12.51 14.98
CA ILE A 150 -12.10 -11.25 15.74
C ILE A 150 -13.51 -11.08 16.33
N PHE A 151 -14.56 -11.35 15.54
CA PHE A 151 -15.93 -11.01 15.87
C PHE A 151 -16.83 -12.19 16.25
N ASN A 152 -16.52 -13.44 15.85
CA ASN A 152 -17.31 -14.63 16.23
C ASN A 152 -16.80 -15.30 17.52
N ARG A 153 -16.13 -14.59 18.43
CA ARG A 153 -16.18 -15.03 19.83
C ARG A 153 -17.63 -14.88 20.27
N SER A 154 -18.32 -16.02 20.42
CA SER A 154 -19.63 -16.08 21.04
C SER A 154 -19.60 -15.28 22.34
N LYS A 155 -20.75 -14.69 22.68
CA LYS A 155 -21.05 -14.19 24.01
C LYS A 155 -20.61 -15.23 25.05
N THR A 156 -19.38 -15.12 25.54
CA THR A 156 -19.00 -15.82 26.76
C THR A 156 -19.38 -14.81 27.83
N ALA A 157 -20.52 -15.09 28.44
CA ALA A 157 -21.07 -14.32 29.54
C ALA A 157 -19.98 -14.02 30.58
N ALA A 158 -19.98 -12.78 31.06
CA ALA A 158 -19.47 -12.41 32.37
C ALA A 158 -20.68 -11.87 33.15
#